data_AF-B3XML1-F1
#
_entry.id   AF-B3XML1-F1
#
_cell.length_a   1.000
_cell.length_b   1.000
_cell.length_c   1.000
_cell.angle_alpha   90.00
_cell.angle_beta   90.00
_cell.angle_gamma   90.00
#
_symmetry.space_group_name_H-M   'P 1'
#
loop_
_entity.id
_entity.type
_entity.pdbx_description
1 polymer ?
#
loop_
_entity_poly.entity_id
_entity_poly.type
_entity_poly.pdbx_seq_one_letter_code
_entity_poly.pdbx_strand_id
1 'polypeptide(L)' 'MDTLHLFIFGDHAHSRAFSERAYKLAKEPKEMYVVDDCEHIDLYDRVDKIPFNKIKQFFDEAFVKED' A
#
# COMPACT_ATOMS: atom_id res chain seq x y z
N MET A 1 14.30 11.37 -10.71
CA MET A 1 13.89 11.03 -9.34
C MET A 1 12.94 9.87 -9.50
N ASP A 2 13.34 8.68 -9.09
CA ASP A 2 12.50 7.51 -9.25
C ASP A 2 11.45 7.52 -8.13
N THR A 3 10.19 7.72 -8.51
CA THR A 3 9.08 7.79 -7.55
C THR A 3 8.80 6.39 -7.00
N LEU A 4 8.90 6.22 -5.69
CA LEU A 4 8.50 4.98 -5.01
C LEU A 4 6.97 4.89 -4.92
N HIS A 5 6.42 3.74 -5.30
CA HIS A 5 4.98 3.48 -5.23
C HIS A 5 4.67 2.36 -4.23
N LEU A 6 3.75 2.60 -3.30
CA LEU A 6 3.21 1.57 -2.41
C LEU A 6 1.73 1.32 -2.72
N PHE A 7 1.40 0.07 -2.99
CA PHE A 7 0.04 -0.39 -3.23
C PHE A 7 -0.45 -1.20 -2.02
N ILE A 8 -1.56 -0.78 -1.42
CA ILE A 8 -2.17 -1.44 -0.25
C ILE A 8 -3.59 -1.88 -0.61
N PHE A 9 -3.92 -3.14 -0.34
CA PHE A 9 -5.28 -3.66 -0.50
C PHE A 9 -5.47 -4.95 0.31
N GLY A 10 -6.71 -5.25 0.66
CA GLY A 10 -7.06 -6.50 1.33
C GLY A 10 -7.06 -7.71 0.40
N ASP A 11 -6.72 -8.89 0.92
CA ASP A 11 -6.71 -10.17 0.21
C ASP A 11 -8.12 -10.62 -0.26
N HIS A 12 -9.17 -10.28 0.50
CA HIS A 12 -10.58 -10.56 0.23
C HIS A 12 -11.31 -9.39 -0.46
N ALA A 13 -10.63 -8.27 -0.71
CA ALA A 13 -11.25 -7.11 -1.34
C ALA A 13 -11.67 -7.42 -2.79
N HIS A 14 -12.95 -7.28 -3.12
CA HIS A 14 -13.44 -7.37 -4.50
C HIS A 14 -12.71 -6.43 -5.47
N SER A 15 -12.20 -5.30 -4.96
CA SER A 15 -11.43 -4.30 -5.70
C SER A 15 -9.96 -4.67 -5.93
N ARG A 16 -9.46 -5.79 -5.38
CA ARG A 16 -8.04 -6.20 -5.42
C ARG A 16 -7.44 -6.17 -6.83
N ALA A 17 -8.19 -6.63 -7.83
CA ALA A 17 -7.73 -6.70 -9.23
C ALA A 17 -7.31 -5.33 -9.79
N PHE A 18 -7.88 -4.22 -9.30
CA PHE A 18 -7.48 -2.88 -9.71
C PHE A 18 -6.06 -2.55 -9.25
N SER A 19 -5.75 -2.81 -7.98
CA SER A 19 -4.42 -2.58 -7.41
C SER A 19 -3.36 -3.50 -8.03
N GLU A 20 -3.67 -4.78 -8.26
CA GLU A 20 -2.75 -5.70 -8.93
C GLU A 20 -2.43 -5.27 -10.37
N ARG A 21 -3.44 -4.78 -11.10
CA ARG A 21 -3.25 -4.24 -12.45
C ARG A 21 -2.38 -2.98 -12.40
N ALA A 22 -2.66 -2.06 -11.48
CA ALA A 22 -1.88 -0.83 -11.31
C ALA A 22 -0.42 -1.15 -10.93
N TYR A 23 -0.20 -2.09 -10.02
CA TYR A 23 1.13 -2.58 -9.65
C TYR A 23 1.88 -3.14 -10.86
N LYS A 24 1.25 -3.99 -11.68
CA LYS A 24 1.87 -4.54 -12.90
C LYS A 24 2.31 -3.45 -13.89
N LEU A 25 1.52 -2.38 -14.01
CA LEU A 25 1.77 -1.28 -14.95
C LEU A 25 2.75 -0.23 -14.41
N ALA A 26 2.90 -0.11 -13.08
CA ALA A 26 3.82 0.84 -12.46
C ALA A 26 5.29 0.49 -12.75
N LYS A 27 6.14 1.52 -12.87
CA LYS A 27 7.59 1.36 -12.96
C LYS A 27 8.17 1.08 -11.57
N GLU A 28 9.34 0.47 -11.56
CA GLU A 28 10.14 0.38 -10.33
C GLU A 28 10.67 1.76 -9.92
N PRO A 29 10.90 2.00 -8.62
CA PRO A 29 10.64 1.07 -7.52
C PRO A 29 9.16 1.05 -7.09
N LYS A 30 8.63 -0.16 -6.84
CA LYS A 30 7.26 -0.36 -6.36
C LYS A 30 7.15 -1.49 -5.35
N GLU A 31 6.18 -1.38 -4.46
CA GLU A 31 5.89 -2.36 -3.42
C GLU A 31 4.39 -2.67 -3.36
N MET A 32 4.07 -3.95 -3.13
CA MET A 32 2.72 -4.44 -2.91
C MET A 32 2.60 -4.94 -1.47
N TYR A 33 1.63 -4.42 -0.72
CA TYR A 33 1.31 -4.83 0.64
C TYR A 33 -0.13 -5.33 0.71
N VAL A 34 -0.29 -6.64 0.86
CA VAL A 34 -1.61 -7.28 0.96
C VAL A 34 -1.95 -7.45 2.44
N VAL A 35 -3.11 -6.92 2.85
CA VAL A 35 -3.62 -7.05 4.22
C VAL A 35 -4.44 -8.34 4.30
N ASP A 36 -4.03 -9.26 5.17
CA ASP A 36 -4.72 -10.54 5.37
C ASP A 36 -6.10 -10.35 6.03
N ASP A 37 -7.06 -11.19 5.64
CA ASP A 37 -8.44 -11.18 6.16
C ASP A 37 -9.09 -9.78 6.07
N CYS A 38 -8.97 -9.11 4.92
CA CYS A 38 -9.40 -7.71 4.77
C CYS A 38 -10.25 -7.51 3.51
N GLU A 39 -11.44 -6.93 3.68
CA GLU A 39 -12.30 -6.49 2.58
C GLU A 39 -11.97 -5.05 2.15
N HIS A 40 -12.68 -4.56 1.12
CA HIS A 40 -12.48 -3.21 0.59
C HIS A 40 -12.77 -2.12 1.63
N ILE A 41 -13.87 -2.27 2.37
CA ILE A 41 -14.35 -1.26 3.31
C ILE A 41 -13.56 -1.24 4.62
N ASP A 42 -12.90 -2.34 4.98
CA ASP A 42 -12.14 -2.42 6.25
C ASP A 42 -11.02 -1.37 6.29
N LEU A 43 -10.38 -1.08 5.15
CA LEU A 43 -9.32 -0.07 5.09
C LEU A 43 -9.81 1.38 5.19
N TYR A 44 -11.12 1.62 5.37
CA TYR A 44 -11.67 2.96 5.53
C TYR A 44 -11.62 3.42 6.99
N ASP A 45 -11.95 2.54 7.93
CA ASP A 45 -12.14 2.91 9.35
C ASP A 45 -11.74 1.83 10.36
N ARG A 46 -11.43 0.59 9.95
CA ARG A 46 -10.97 -0.48 10.85
C ARG A 46 -9.51 -0.28 11.19
N VAL A 47 -9.27 0.44 12.28
CA VAL A 47 -7.91 0.76 12.79
C VAL A 47 -7.07 -0.49 13.09
N ASP A 48 -7.71 -1.64 13.33
CA ASP A 48 -7.08 -2.94 13.51
C ASP A 48 -6.61 -3.59 12.18
N LYS A 49 -7.15 -3.14 11.04
CA LYS A 49 -6.82 -3.64 9.69
C LYS A 49 -5.95 -2.67 8.89
N ILE A 50 -6.11 -1.36 9.10
CA ILE A 50 -5.32 -0.35 8.38
C ILE A 50 -3.83 -0.46 8.77
N PRO A 51 -2.90 -0.69 7.82
CA PRO A 51 -1.49 -0.92 8.14
C PRO A 51 -0.72 0.41 8.36
N PHE A 52 -1.11 1.18 9.37
CA PHE A 52 -0.54 2.50 9.68
C PHE A 52 0.99 2.46 9.85
N ASN A 53 1.53 1.42 10.47
CA ASN A 53 2.97 1.26 10.64
C ASN A 53 3.71 1.17 9.30
N LYS A 54 3.15 0.45 8.33
CA LYS A 54 3.73 0.33 6.98
C LYS A 54 3.66 1.65 6.23
N ILE A 55 2.53 2.37 6.32
CA ILE A 55 2.37 3.69 5.71
C ILE A 55 3.36 4.69 6.30
N LYS A 56 3.52 4.68 7.63
CA LYS A 56 4.52 5.52 8.32
C LYS A 56 5.93 5.20 7.83
N GLN A 57 6.32 3.92 7.83
CA GLN A 57 7.64 3.49 7.37
C GLN A 57 7.91 3.94 5.93
N PHE A 58 6.95 3.78 5.03
CA PHE A 58 7.07 4.22 3.64
C PHE A 58 7.36 5.71 3.53
N PHE A 59 6.65 6.55 4.29
CA PHE A 59 6.89 7.99 4.26
C PHE A 59 8.17 8.40 4.96
N ASP A 60 8.54 7.72 6.05
CA ASP A 60 9.84 7.93 6.69
C ASP A 60 10.97 7.67 5.69
N GLU A 61 10.93 6.55 4.96
CA GLU A 61 11.92 6.18 3.94
C GLU A 61 11.91 7.12 2.73
N ALA A 62 10.72 7.51 2.26
CA ALA A 62 10.58 8.38 1.08
C ALA A 62 10.99 9.85 1.34
N PHE A 63 10.92 10.30 2.60
CA PHE A 63 11.16 11.70 2.98
C PHE A 63 12.25 11.85 4.05
N VAL A 64 13.17 10.89 4.21
CA VAL A 64 14.36 11.09 5.04
C VAL A 64 15.01 12.40 4.57
N LYS A 65 15.07 13.40 5.46
CA LYS A 65 15.89 14.59 5.24
C LYS A 65 17.34 14.12 5.27
N GLU A 66 18.00 14.17 4.13
CA GLU A 66 19.46 14.28 4.14
C GLU A 66 19.79 15.62 4.79
N ASP A 67 20.44 15.59 5.95
CA ASP A 67 21.04 16.77 6.60
C ASP A 67 22.23 17.30 5.78
#